data_AF-A0A7S0NTY8-F1
#
_entry.id   AF-A0A7S0NTY8-F1
#
_cell.length_a   1.000
_cell.length_b   1.000
_cell.length_c   1.000
_cell.angle_alpha   90.00
_cell.angle_beta   90.00
_cell.angle_gamma   90.00
#
_symmetry.space_group_name_H-M   'P 1'
#
loop_
_entity.id
_entity.type
_entity.pdbx_description
1 polymer ?
#
loop_
_entity_poly.entity_id
_entity_poly.type
_entity_poly.pdbx_seq_one_letter_code
_entity_poly.pdbx_strand_id
1 'polypeptide(L)'
;MLRSLALAVLAAILGLASAFPAPARLSRRKLAGDDHGHAHDHGTKEPCGCEAAEEDHPFKINCDDKAAIQAAETYLIEQCPVANMTVGWYEWAGIFPTAGPKYIWRAQATGDPLAYADPMMGMVLLAAPEATMAELVKLEPEAVESYYEEGERRRRRLAHPDHTEPCEEVVSGATLTPMPHKCYMLKFNEDLTDSHWDINTESTDALAIFTAHNPMEFERDTHFLQDPAGEDIETPEPGTLNQDKGCSDEIDGVKTCQQAFFTIQAHHDYCNHTVLTTAQELLMHDYEN
;
A
#
# COMPACT_ATOMS: atom_id res chain seq x y z
N MET A 1 -4.30 -37.79 60.49
CA MET A 1 -4.18 -39.26 60.38
C MET A 1 -5.10 -39.73 59.27
N LEU A 2 -4.61 -40.67 58.45
CA LEU A 2 -5.21 -41.35 57.26
C LEU A 2 -5.39 -40.44 56.02
N ARG A 3 -4.60 -40.55 54.94
CA ARG A 3 -4.25 -41.64 53.97
C ARG A 3 -5.14 -41.65 52.71
N SER A 4 -4.50 -41.27 51.61
CA SER A 4 -4.57 -41.76 50.22
C SER A 4 -5.91 -42.16 49.60
N LEU A 5 -6.19 -41.62 48.40
CA LEU A 5 -6.38 -42.43 47.19
C LEU A 5 -6.20 -41.58 45.94
N ALA A 6 -5.21 -41.93 45.13
CA ALA A 6 -4.97 -41.40 43.80
C ALA A 6 -5.92 -42.06 42.80
N LEU A 7 -6.51 -41.29 41.89
CA LEU A 7 -7.12 -41.81 40.67
C LEU A 7 -6.71 -40.93 39.50
N ALA A 8 -5.88 -41.50 38.63
CA ALA A 8 -5.57 -40.96 37.31
C ALA A 8 -6.76 -41.22 36.37
N VAL A 9 -7.15 -40.22 35.58
CA VAL A 9 -8.03 -40.42 34.42
C VAL A 9 -7.31 -39.85 33.20
N LEU A 10 -7.07 -40.76 32.26
CA LEU A 10 -6.43 -40.58 30.96
C LEU A 10 -7.15 -39.54 30.10
N ALA A 11 -6.38 -38.65 29.48
CA ALA A 11 -6.80 -37.87 28.33
C ALA A 11 -6.91 -38.77 27.09
N ALA A 12 -8.04 -38.71 26.40
CA ALA A 12 -8.21 -39.26 25.06
C ALA A 12 -8.73 -38.12 24.16
N ILE A 13 -7.83 -37.55 23.36
CA ILE A 13 -8.18 -36.69 22.23
C ILE A 13 -7.66 -37.43 21.00
N LEU A 14 -8.57 -37.98 20.20
CA LEU A 14 -8.27 -38.59 18.91
C LEU A 14 -9.16 -37.96 17.85
N GLY A 15 -8.51 -37.10 17.06
CA GLY A 15 -8.70 -36.77 15.65
C GLY A 15 -10.11 -36.86 15.04
N LEU A 16 -10.69 -35.69 14.75
CA LEU A 16 -11.52 -35.50 13.57
C LEU A 16 -10.61 -35.05 12.43
N ALA A 17 -10.22 -36.00 11.59
CA ALA A 17 -9.53 -35.75 10.34
C ALA A 17 -10.49 -35.07 9.35
N SER A 18 -10.06 -33.92 8.85
CA SER A 18 -10.60 -33.24 7.67
C SER A 18 -10.49 -34.16 6.45
N ALA A 19 -11.61 -34.41 5.79
CA ALA A 19 -11.68 -35.20 4.57
C ALA A 19 -11.43 -34.29 3.35
N PHE A 20 -10.20 -34.27 2.84
CA PHE A 20 -9.91 -33.88 1.45
C PHE A 20 -9.76 -35.16 0.60
N PRO A 21 -10.29 -35.21 -0.64
CA PRO A 21 -10.23 -36.39 -1.48
C PRO A 21 -8.81 -36.64 -2.03
N ALA A 22 -8.39 -37.91 -2.03
CA ALA A 22 -7.11 -38.37 -2.57
C ALA A 22 -7.00 -38.16 -4.11
N PRO A 23 -5.78 -37.97 -4.67
CA PRO A 23 -5.62 -37.68 -6.08
C PRO A 23 -5.77 -38.94 -6.94
N ALA A 24 -6.58 -38.82 -8.00
CA ALA A 24 -6.66 -39.83 -9.05
C ALA A 24 -5.41 -39.79 -9.93
N ARG A 25 -4.81 -40.97 -10.18
CA ARG A 25 -3.70 -41.16 -11.13
C ARG A 25 -4.15 -40.83 -12.55
N LEU A 26 -3.53 -39.83 -13.18
CA LEU A 26 -3.67 -39.59 -14.62
C LEU A 26 -2.50 -40.22 -15.40
N SER A 27 -2.90 -41.08 -16.34
CA SER A 27 -2.05 -41.81 -17.26
C SER A 27 -1.54 -40.90 -18.37
N ARG A 28 -0.24 -40.97 -18.68
CA ARG A 28 0.38 -40.31 -19.83
C ARG A 28 -0.26 -40.79 -21.13
N ARG A 29 -0.92 -39.90 -21.86
CA ARG A 29 -1.05 -39.99 -23.32
C ARG A 29 -0.50 -38.72 -23.96
N LYS A 30 0.46 -38.94 -24.84
CA LYS A 30 1.04 -38.00 -25.80
C LYS A 30 0.16 -38.01 -27.04
N LEU A 31 -0.11 -36.85 -27.65
CA LEU A 31 -0.47 -36.56 -29.06
C LEU A 31 -0.98 -35.10 -29.07
N ALA A 32 -0.20 -34.15 -29.59
CA ALA A 32 -0.19 -33.67 -30.98
C ALA A 32 -1.09 -32.43 -31.10
N GLY A 33 -0.57 -31.40 -31.77
CA GLY A 33 -0.98 -30.01 -31.62
C GLY A 33 -2.30 -29.65 -32.28
N ASP A 34 -2.79 -28.48 -31.90
CA ASP A 34 -3.60 -27.62 -32.74
C ASP A 34 -3.37 -26.15 -32.31
N ASP A 35 -3.31 -25.33 -33.34
CA ASP A 35 -3.09 -23.89 -33.42
C ASP A 35 -4.23 -23.12 -32.73
N HIS A 36 -3.91 -22.33 -31.71
CA HIS A 36 -4.79 -21.28 -31.20
C HIS A 36 -3.96 -20.03 -30.90
N GLY A 37 -4.03 -19.09 -31.83
CA GLY A 37 -3.60 -17.71 -31.63
C GLY A 37 -4.33 -17.10 -30.43
N HIS A 38 -3.55 -16.74 -29.41
CA HIS A 38 -3.95 -15.81 -28.38
C HIS A 38 -2.97 -14.65 -28.40
N ALA A 39 -3.27 -13.68 -29.27
CA ALA A 39 -2.79 -12.32 -29.09
C ALA A 39 -3.62 -11.71 -27.96
N HIS A 40 -3.07 -11.70 -26.76
CA HIS A 40 -3.44 -10.71 -25.75
C HIS A 40 -2.24 -9.80 -25.62
N ASP A 41 -2.29 -8.76 -26.43
CA ASP A 41 -1.47 -7.56 -26.31
C ASP A 41 -1.78 -6.94 -24.93
N HIS A 42 -0.76 -6.84 -24.09
CA HIS A 42 -0.83 -6.06 -22.86
C HIS A 42 -0.12 -4.74 -23.12
N GLY A 43 -0.71 -3.91 -23.99
CA GLY A 43 -0.34 -2.51 -24.09
C GLY A 43 -0.72 -1.82 -22.77
N THR A 44 0.27 -1.23 -22.10
CA THR A 44 0.11 -0.28 -20.97
C THR A 44 -1.04 -0.61 -20.04
N LYS A 45 -0.85 -1.61 -19.16
CA LYS A 45 -1.86 -2.05 -18.21
C LYS A 45 -2.21 -0.90 -17.25
N GLU A 46 -3.45 -0.47 -17.29
CA GLU A 46 -4.03 0.37 -16.25
C GLU A 46 -3.92 -0.35 -14.88
N PRO A 47 -3.65 0.38 -13.78
CA PRO A 47 -3.54 -0.23 -12.46
C PRO A 47 -4.87 -0.87 -12.05
N CYS A 48 -4.80 -1.96 -11.29
CA CYS A 48 -5.94 -2.78 -10.84
C CYS A 48 -7.08 -2.00 -10.12
N GLY A 49 -6.82 -0.75 -9.72
CA GLY A 49 -7.76 0.23 -9.16
C GLY A 49 -9.01 0.46 -10.01
N CYS A 50 -8.79 0.75 -11.29
CA CYS A 50 -9.85 1.17 -12.20
C CYS A 50 -10.79 0.00 -12.55
N GLU A 51 -10.22 -1.20 -12.69
CA GLU A 51 -10.91 -2.44 -13.05
C GLU A 51 -12.02 -2.84 -12.07
N ALA A 52 -11.88 -2.53 -10.78
CA ALA A 52 -12.89 -2.83 -9.76
C ALA A 52 -14.19 -2.00 -9.91
N ALA A 53 -14.11 -0.86 -10.60
CA ALA A 53 -15.23 0.05 -10.83
C ALA A 53 -15.93 -0.17 -12.18
N GLU A 54 -15.40 -1.03 -13.05
CA GLU A 54 -15.94 -1.26 -14.38
C GLU A 54 -17.14 -2.22 -14.39
N GLU A 55 -18.22 -1.84 -15.11
CA GLU A 55 -19.45 -2.65 -15.18
C GLU A 55 -19.24 -4.03 -15.83
N ASP A 56 -18.24 -4.17 -16.69
CA ASP A 56 -17.95 -5.38 -17.47
C ASP A 56 -16.92 -6.31 -16.79
N HIS A 57 -16.38 -5.94 -15.62
CA HIS A 57 -15.39 -6.71 -14.88
C HIS A 57 -16.02 -7.41 -13.65
N PRO A 58 -15.80 -8.73 -13.45
CA PRO A 58 -16.67 -9.54 -12.61
C PRO A 58 -16.29 -9.62 -11.12
N PHE A 59 -15.29 -8.87 -10.62
CA PHE A 59 -14.92 -8.97 -9.21
C PHE A 59 -15.42 -7.75 -8.42
N LYS A 60 -16.39 -8.00 -7.54
CA LYS A 60 -16.82 -7.04 -6.52
C LYS A 60 -16.23 -7.49 -5.19
N ILE A 61 -15.45 -6.62 -4.56
CA ILE A 61 -14.94 -6.90 -3.21
C ILE A 61 -16.11 -7.00 -2.22
N ASN A 62 -16.04 -7.99 -1.32
CA ASN A 62 -17.07 -8.18 -0.29
C ASN A 62 -16.63 -7.53 1.02
N CYS A 63 -16.94 -6.23 1.18
CA CYS A 63 -16.57 -5.44 2.37
C CYS A 63 -17.14 -5.96 3.71
N ASP A 64 -18.13 -6.86 3.66
CA ASP A 64 -18.72 -7.51 4.83
C ASP A 64 -18.02 -8.84 5.19
N ASP A 65 -17.05 -9.32 4.42
CA ASP A 65 -16.35 -10.58 4.67
C ASP A 65 -15.29 -10.48 5.77
N LYS A 66 -15.76 -10.19 6.99
CA LYS A 66 -14.90 -10.11 8.18
C LYS A 66 -14.16 -11.41 8.46
N ALA A 67 -14.72 -12.55 8.02
CA ALA A 67 -14.07 -13.84 8.18
C ALA A 67 -12.84 -13.98 7.28
N ALA A 68 -12.92 -13.54 6.03
CA ALA A 68 -11.77 -13.52 5.12
C ALA A 68 -10.67 -12.57 5.63
N ILE A 69 -11.02 -11.36 6.06
CA ILE A 69 -10.08 -10.37 6.62
C ILE A 69 -9.38 -10.95 7.86
N GLN A 70 -10.16 -11.51 8.81
CA GLN A 70 -9.61 -12.10 10.03
C GLN A 70 -8.71 -13.32 9.75
N ALA A 71 -9.07 -14.13 8.75
CA ALA A 71 -8.26 -15.28 8.35
C ALA A 71 -6.93 -14.84 7.72
N ALA A 72 -6.96 -13.79 6.89
CA ALA A 72 -5.77 -13.18 6.32
C ALA A 72 -4.85 -12.59 7.42
N GLU A 73 -5.42 -11.82 8.36
CA GLU A 73 -4.70 -11.27 9.53
C GLU A 73 -3.99 -12.39 10.31
N THR A 74 -4.73 -13.44 10.66
CA THR A 74 -4.21 -14.60 11.39
C THR A 74 -3.06 -15.27 10.62
N TYR A 75 -3.22 -15.44 9.32
CA TYR A 75 -2.22 -16.09 8.49
C TYR A 75 -0.93 -15.27 8.40
N LEU A 76 -1.03 -13.95 8.21
CA LEU A 76 0.11 -13.05 8.25
C LEU A 76 0.84 -13.15 9.59
N ILE A 77 0.13 -13.03 10.72
CA ILE A 77 0.76 -13.06 12.05
C ILE A 77 1.44 -14.41 12.34
N GLU A 78 0.80 -15.52 12.01
CA GLU A 78 1.26 -16.84 12.45
C GLU A 78 2.23 -17.52 11.48
N GLN A 79 2.11 -17.27 10.18
CA GLN A 79 2.74 -18.08 9.13
C GLN A 79 3.69 -17.30 8.24
N CYS A 80 3.59 -15.97 8.20
CA CYS A 80 4.41 -15.14 7.33
C CYS A 80 5.53 -14.48 8.16
N PRO A 81 6.81 -14.73 7.83
CA PRO A 81 7.90 -14.07 8.53
C PRO A 81 7.92 -12.57 8.20
N VAL A 82 7.68 -11.72 9.19
CA VAL A 82 8.02 -10.28 9.17
C VAL A 82 9.54 -10.11 9.24
N ALA A 83 10.26 -10.57 8.21
CA ALA A 83 11.70 -10.43 8.14
C ALA A 83 12.04 -9.04 7.62
N ASN A 84 12.29 -8.12 8.56
CA ASN A 84 12.97 -6.85 8.33
C ASN A 84 12.15 -5.81 7.53
N MET A 85 10.86 -5.74 7.82
CA MET A 85 9.99 -4.66 7.37
C MET A 85 10.15 -3.54 8.39
N THR A 86 10.96 -2.53 8.03
CA THR A 86 11.03 -1.28 8.78
C THR A 86 9.63 -0.71 8.89
N VAL A 87 9.25 -0.19 10.05
CA VAL A 87 8.06 0.66 10.25
C VAL A 87 7.83 1.47 8.98
N GLY A 88 6.76 1.19 8.24
CA GLY A 88 6.49 1.88 6.99
C GLY A 88 6.28 3.36 7.30
N TRP A 89 7.27 4.19 6.99
CA TRP A 89 7.13 5.65 7.13
C TRP A 89 6.29 6.25 5.98
N TYR A 90 6.06 5.44 4.95
CA TYR A 90 5.24 5.71 3.77
C TYR A 90 4.61 4.39 3.30
N GLU A 91 3.42 4.46 2.72
CA GLU A 91 2.67 3.33 2.14
C GLU A 91 2.91 3.23 0.62
N TRP A 92 3.24 4.35 -0.02
CA TRP A 92 3.44 4.41 -1.46
C TRP A 92 4.68 5.20 -1.84
N ALA A 93 5.32 4.79 -2.93
CA ALA A 93 6.44 5.50 -3.53
C ALA A 93 6.36 5.48 -5.06
N GLY A 94 6.69 6.60 -5.68
CA GLY A 94 6.74 6.74 -7.13
C GLY A 94 7.88 7.65 -7.58
N ILE A 95 8.37 7.45 -8.80
CA ILE A 95 9.42 8.29 -9.38
C ILE A 95 9.03 8.76 -10.78
N PHE A 96 9.07 10.07 -11.00
CA PHE A 96 8.49 10.70 -12.18
C PHE A 96 9.54 11.47 -12.97
N PRO A 97 9.54 11.40 -14.30
CA PRO A 97 10.38 12.28 -15.11
C PRO A 97 9.87 13.72 -14.99
N THR A 98 10.77 14.68 -14.78
CA THR A 98 10.41 16.10 -14.66
C THR A 98 10.94 16.89 -15.86
N ALA A 99 10.12 16.98 -16.91
CA ALA A 99 10.43 17.77 -18.11
C ALA A 99 10.25 19.29 -17.90
N GLY A 100 9.52 19.70 -16.86
CA GLY A 100 9.23 21.11 -16.54
C GLY A 100 9.68 21.52 -15.13
N PRO A 101 9.66 22.83 -14.83
CA PRO A 101 10.07 23.36 -13.53
C PRO A 101 8.98 23.29 -12.45
N LYS A 102 7.78 22.81 -12.80
CA LYS A 102 6.62 22.84 -11.93
C LYS A 102 5.67 21.69 -12.23
N TYR A 103 5.14 21.08 -11.18
CA TYR A 103 4.05 20.11 -11.20
C TYR A 103 3.01 20.45 -10.15
N ILE A 104 1.85 19.81 -10.19
CA ILE A 104 0.73 20.02 -9.27
C ILE A 104 0.34 18.67 -8.67
N TRP A 105 0.45 18.55 -7.35
CA TRP A 105 -0.13 17.44 -6.60
C TRP A 105 -1.59 17.75 -6.27
N ARG A 106 -2.48 16.76 -6.38
CA ARG A 106 -3.92 16.89 -6.10
C ARG A 106 -4.39 15.80 -5.15
N ALA A 107 -5.38 16.14 -4.34
CA ALA A 107 -6.11 15.20 -3.51
C ALA A 107 -7.58 15.62 -3.46
N GLN A 108 -8.48 14.68 -3.73
CA GLN A 108 -9.92 14.90 -3.79
C GLN A 108 -10.61 14.11 -2.68
N ALA A 109 -11.70 14.67 -2.16
CA ALA A 109 -12.62 13.92 -1.31
C ALA A 109 -13.31 12.85 -2.16
N THR A 110 -13.26 11.58 -1.71
CA THR A 110 -13.78 10.40 -2.42
C THR A 110 -14.93 9.71 -1.69
N GLY A 111 -15.23 10.09 -0.44
CA GLY A 111 -16.33 9.50 0.34
C GLY A 111 -17.75 9.79 -0.19
N ASP A 112 -18.76 9.12 0.40
CA ASP A 112 -20.19 9.40 0.20
C ASP A 112 -20.91 9.59 1.55
N PRO A 113 -21.29 10.82 1.95
CA PRO A 113 -21.12 12.08 1.20
C PRO A 113 -19.64 12.45 1.05
N LEU A 114 -19.32 13.30 0.06
CA LEU A 114 -17.94 13.73 -0.23
C LEU A 114 -17.24 14.23 1.03
N ALA A 115 -16.24 13.46 1.44
CA ALA A 115 -15.33 13.74 2.53
C ALA A 115 -13.97 13.10 2.21
N TYR A 116 -12.91 13.66 2.78
CA TYR A 116 -11.62 13.00 2.82
C TYR A 116 -11.67 11.88 3.87
N ALA A 117 -11.09 10.72 3.56
CA ALA A 117 -10.98 9.62 4.52
C ALA A 117 -10.12 10.03 5.73
N ASP A 118 -9.01 10.72 5.45
CA ASP A 118 -8.13 11.32 6.44
C ASP A 118 -7.99 12.82 6.23
N PRO A 119 -7.81 13.63 7.29
CA PRO A 119 -7.70 15.08 7.17
C PRO A 119 -6.34 15.53 6.63
N MET A 120 -5.35 14.63 6.54
CA MET A 120 -4.00 14.96 6.14
C MET A 120 -3.19 13.75 5.66
N MET A 121 -2.11 13.99 4.92
CA MET A 121 -1.19 12.95 4.45
C MET A 121 0.26 13.41 4.55
N GLY A 122 1.14 12.55 5.07
CA GLY A 122 2.59 12.75 5.05
C GLY A 122 3.16 12.59 3.64
N MET A 123 4.14 13.42 3.29
CA MET A 123 4.81 13.36 1.99
C MET A 123 6.29 13.74 2.10
N VAL A 124 7.16 12.96 1.47
CA VAL A 124 8.56 13.29 1.21
C VAL A 124 8.78 13.43 -0.29
N LEU A 125 9.53 14.47 -0.68
CA LEU A 125 9.89 14.76 -2.06
C LEU A 125 11.41 14.79 -2.17
N LEU A 126 11.98 13.94 -3.03
CA LEU A 126 13.41 13.84 -3.25
C LEU A 126 13.74 14.03 -4.73
N ALA A 127 14.82 14.77 -5.00
CA ALA A 127 15.34 14.89 -6.35
C ALA A 127 16.11 13.61 -6.71
N ALA A 128 15.91 13.14 -7.92
CA ALA A 128 16.60 12.00 -8.51
C ALA A 128 17.22 12.41 -9.85
N PRO A 129 18.32 11.74 -10.27
CA PRO A 129 18.93 12.02 -11.57
C PRO A 129 18.12 11.44 -12.74
N GLU A 130 17.40 10.34 -12.53
CA GLU A 130 16.63 9.64 -13.57
C GLU A 130 15.40 8.96 -12.96
N ALA A 131 14.30 8.89 -13.72
CA ALA A 131 13.06 8.24 -13.29
C ALA A 131 13.12 6.73 -13.51
N THR A 132 13.82 6.02 -12.62
CA THR A 132 13.94 4.56 -12.67
C THR A 132 13.70 3.93 -11.30
N MET A 133 13.19 2.69 -11.28
CA MET A 133 13.02 1.92 -10.05
C MET A 133 14.32 1.73 -9.27
N ALA A 134 15.45 1.60 -9.97
CA ALA A 134 16.75 1.49 -9.33
C ALA A 134 17.16 2.76 -8.58
N GLU A 135 16.77 3.95 -9.06
CA GLU A 135 16.96 5.20 -8.33
C GLU A 135 15.96 5.34 -7.18
N LEU A 136 14.68 4.95 -7.38
CA LEU A 136 13.67 4.99 -6.33
C LEU A 136 14.09 4.15 -5.10
N VAL A 137 14.55 2.92 -5.33
CA VAL A 137 15.04 2.02 -4.26
C VAL A 137 16.27 2.61 -3.53
N LYS A 138 17.14 3.36 -4.22
CA LYS A 138 18.28 4.02 -3.57
C LYS A 138 17.85 5.16 -2.65
N LEU A 139 16.69 5.76 -2.90
CA LEU A 139 16.17 6.91 -2.15
C LEU A 139 15.33 6.50 -0.95
N GLU A 140 14.87 5.25 -0.86
CA GLU A 140 14.07 4.75 0.28
C GLU A 140 14.71 5.05 1.65
N PRO A 141 16.02 4.81 1.89
CA PRO A 141 16.62 5.12 3.19
C PRO A 141 16.61 6.62 3.51
N GLU A 142 16.79 7.48 2.51
CA GLU A 142 16.74 8.93 2.68
C GLU A 142 15.30 9.42 2.95
N ALA A 143 14.30 8.78 2.34
CA ALA A 143 12.90 9.06 2.61
C ALA A 143 12.53 8.72 4.06
N VAL A 144 12.95 7.55 4.54
CA VAL A 144 12.79 7.13 5.93
C VAL A 144 13.46 8.12 6.90
N GLU A 145 14.71 8.49 6.64
CA GLU A 145 15.41 9.49 7.45
C GLU A 145 14.74 10.87 7.39
N SER A 146 14.15 11.25 6.26
CA SER A 146 13.42 12.50 6.12
C SER A 146 12.16 12.57 7.00
N TYR A 147 11.40 11.48 7.08
CA TYR A 147 10.29 11.37 8.03
C TYR A 147 10.77 11.40 9.48
N TYR A 148 11.83 10.65 9.80
CA TYR A 148 12.34 10.54 11.17
C TYR A 148 13.00 11.82 11.68
N GLU A 149 13.94 12.41 10.93
CA GLU A 149 14.70 13.58 11.37
C GLU A 149 13.82 14.82 11.54
N GLU A 150 12.97 15.11 10.56
CA GLU A 150 12.08 16.28 10.65
C GLU A 150 11.06 16.07 11.78
N GLY A 151 10.59 14.84 11.96
CA GLY A 151 9.76 14.43 13.09
C GLY A 151 10.39 14.70 14.44
N GLU A 152 11.62 14.22 14.65
CA GLU A 152 12.37 14.45 15.88
C GLU A 152 12.67 15.93 16.12
N ARG A 153 13.00 16.68 15.06
CA ARG A 153 13.23 18.14 15.15
C ARG A 153 11.96 18.86 15.57
N ARG A 154 10.81 18.56 14.96
CA ARG A 154 9.52 19.18 15.29
C ARG A 154 9.08 18.81 16.70
N ARG A 155 9.23 17.55 17.11
CA ARG A 155 8.98 17.08 18.49
C ARG A 155 9.79 17.86 19.53
N ARG A 156 11.10 18.04 19.30
CA ARG A 156 11.97 18.80 20.21
C ARG A 156 11.60 20.28 20.29
N ARG A 157 11.15 20.88 19.19
CA ARG A 157 10.72 22.29 19.14
C ARG A 157 9.38 22.51 19.84
N LEU A 158 8.40 21.62 19.62
CA LEU A 158 7.03 21.81 20.12
C LEU A 158 6.83 21.34 21.57
N ALA A 159 7.80 20.62 22.17
CA ALA A 159 7.68 20.05 23.51
C ALA A 159 6.34 19.30 23.74
N HIS A 160 5.78 18.75 22.67
CA HIS A 160 4.47 18.13 22.67
C HIS A 160 4.62 16.65 23.04
N PRO A 161 3.90 16.16 24.07
CA PRO A 161 4.01 14.78 24.52
C PRO A 161 3.29 13.80 23.58
N ASP A 162 2.37 14.27 22.75
CA ASP A 162 1.71 13.44 21.74
C ASP A 162 2.53 13.42 20.45
N HIS A 163 2.89 12.21 20.04
CA HIS A 163 3.79 11.85 18.94
C HIS A 163 3.21 12.08 17.54
N THR A 164 2.19 12.93 17.39
CA THR A 164 1.25 12.81 16.27
C THR A 164 1.51 13.70 15.06
N GLU A 165 2.52 14.57 15.04
CA GLU A 165 2.75 15.40 13.84
C GLU A 165 4.24 15.69 13.52
N PRO A 166 4.94 14.74 12.87
CA PRO A 166 6.37 14.87 12.62
C PRO A 166 6.74 15.88 11.51
N CYS A 167 5.87 16.16 10.54
CA CYS A 167 6.23 16.87 9.32
C CYS A 167 5.84 18.36 9.30
N GLU A 168 6.43 19.14 8.38
CA GLU A 168 6.05 20.54 8.15
C GLU A 168 4.63 20.60 7.57
N GLU A 169 3.69 21.16 8.34
CA GLU A 169 2.33 21.34 7.87
C GLU A 169 2.24 22.36 6.74
N VAL A 170 1.55 21.97 5.67
CA VAL A 170 1.30 22.79 4.49
C VAL A 170 -0.16 22.65 4.08
N VAL A 171 -0.81 23.76 3.76
CA VAL A 171 -2.22 23.81 3.34
C VAL A 171 -2.32 23.88 1.81
N SER A 172 -3.49 23.56 1.26
CA SER A 172 -3.72 23.67 -0.18
C SER A 172 -3.35 25.06 -0.73
N GLY A 173 -2.67 25.07 -1.87
CA GLY A 173 -2.14 26.25 -2.55
C GLY A 173 -0.69 26.58 -2.18
N ALA A 174 -0.08 25.85 -1.23
CA ALA A 174 1.33 25.99 -0.93
C ALA A 174 2.23 25.39 -2.03
N THR A 175 3.51 25.79 -2.02
CA THR A 175 4.54 25.23 -2.91
C THR A 175 5.49 24.35 -2.11
N LEU A 176 5.68 23.12 -2.59
CA LEU A 176 6.57 22.11 -2.03
C LEU A 176 7.87 22.09 -2.84
N THR A 177 8.99 21.88 -2.16
CA THR A 177 10.30 21.75 -2.79
C THR A 177 10.93 20.42 -2.40
N PRO A 178 11.43 19.62 -3.36
CA PRO A 178 12.18 18.40 -3.07
C PRO A 178 13.44 18.71 -2.26
N MET A 179 13.62 18.02 -1.13
CA MET A 179 14.71 18.29 -0.20
C MET A 179 14.98 17.09 0.72
N PRO A 180 16.23 16.60 0.81
CA PRO A 180 16.63 15.62 1.81
C PRO A 180 16.37 16.09 3.24
N HIS A 181 16.15 15.16 4.16
CA HIS A 181 15.83 15.42 5.57
C HIS A 181 14.61 16.34 5.81
N LYS A 182 13.64 16.32 4.88
CA LYS A 182 12.42 17.12 4.96
C LYS A 182 11.19 16.29 4.60
N CYS A 183 10.16 16.41 5.43
CA CYS A 183 8.83 15.87 5.12
C CYS A 183 7.75 16.95 5.30
N TYR A 184 6.70 16.86 4.50
CA TYR A 184 5.52 17.71 4.52
C TYR A 184 4.32 16.94 5.09
N MET A 185 3.47 17.62 5.84
CA MET A 185 2.14 17.14 6.21
C MET A 185 1.12 17.95 5.40
N LEU A 186 0.56 17.35 4.35
CA LEU A 186 -0.45 17.97 3.52
C LEU A 186 -1.76 18.01 4.31
N LYS A 187 -2.18 19.19 4.77
CA LYS A 187 -3.51 19.36 5.38
C LYS A 187 -4.54 19.53 4.28
N PHE A 188 -5.43 18.55 4.15
CA PHE A 188 -6.50 18.62 3.17
C PHE A 188 -7.50 19.70 3.56
N ASN A 189 -8.06 20.37 2.56
CA ASN A 189 -9.02 21.43 2.79
C ASN A 189 -10.41 20.81 2.92
N GLU A 190 -10.82 20.48 4.15
CA GLU A 190 -12.13 19.86 4.44
C GLU A 190 -13.34 20.75 4.10
N ASP A 191 -13.15 22.07 3.91
CA ASP A 191 -14.20 22.97 3.44
C ASP A 191 -14.38 22.89 1.89
N LEU A 192 -13.44 22.25 1.19
CA LEU A 192 -13.46 22.00 -0.25
C LEU A 192 -13.44 20.49 -0.54
N THR A 193 -13.80 20.12 -1.77
CA THR A 193 -13.74 18.72 -2.23
C THR A 193 -12.44 18.40 -2.96
N ASP A 194 -11.58 19.40 -3.14
CA ASP A 194 -10.38 19.35 -3.97
C ASP A 194 -9.29 20.21 -3.32
N SER A 195 -8.14 19.59 -3.07
CA SER A 195 -6.94 20.21 -2.55
C SER A 195 -5.82 20.03 -3.56
N HIS A 196 -4.92 21.01 -3.61
CA HIS A 196 -3.77 20.99 -4.50
C HIS A 196 -2.55 21.67 -3.88
N TRP A 197 -1.36 21.28 -4.32
CA TRP A 197 -0.08 21.87 -3.97
C TRP A 197 0.81 21.96 -5.21
N ASP A 198 1.51 23.06 -5.34
CA ASP A 198 2.53 23.18 -6.39
C ASP A 198 3.80 22.44 -5.95
N ILE A 199 4.50 21.78 -6.86
CA ILE A 199 5.82 21.19 -6.63
C ILE A 199 6.83 21.92 -7.51
N ASN A 200 7.87 22.50 -6.89
CA ASN A 200 8.97 23.14 -7.61
C ASN A 200 10.02 22.09 -8.00
N THR A 201 10.20 21.88 -9.31
CA THR A 201 11.15 20.93 -9.90
C THR A 201 12.22 21.61 -10.75
N GLU A 202 12.45 22.93 -10.59
CA GLU A 202 13.43 23.70 -11.38
C GLU A 202 14.85 23.12 -11.40
N SER A 203 15.25 22.39 -10.35
CA SER A 203 16.59 21.81 -10.19
C SER A 203 16.58 20.29 -10.11
N THR A 204 15.61 19.64 -10.76
CA THR A 204 15.35 18.21 -10.61
C THR A 204 15.09 17.58 -11.97
N ASP A 205 15.85 16.54 -12.32
CA ASP A 205 15.70 15.79 -13.58
C ASP A 205 14.61 14.71 -13.47
N ALA A 206 14.45 14.14 -12.28
CA ALA A 206 13.34 13.26 -11.91
C ALA A 206 12.93 13.47 -10.44
N LEU A 207 11.64 13.35 -10.14
CA LEU A 207 11.08 13.55 -8.81
C LEU A 207 10.66 12.22 -8.20
N ALA A 208 11.26 11.85 -7.07
CA ALA A 208 10.76 10.76 -6.24
C ALA A 208 9.81 11.29 -5.16
N ILE A 209 8.67 10.64 -4.99
CA ILE A 209 7.61 11.00 -4.06
C ILE A 209 7.32 9.79 -3.18
N PHE A 210 7.26 9.99 -1.87
CA PHE A 210 6.95 8.97 -0.88
C PHE A 210 5.81 9.47 0.00
N THR A 211 4.68 8.78 0.04
CA THR A 211 3.47 9.25 0.73
C THR A 211 3.02 8.29 1.82
N ALA A 212 2.51 8.88 2.92
CA ALA A 212 1.93 8.13 4.03
C ALA A 212 0.65 7.37 3.65
N HIS A 213 0.01 7.71 2.52
CA HIS A 213 -1.11 6.97 1.96
C HIS A 213 -0.91 6.70 0.48
N ASN A 214 -1.65 5.75 -0.08
CA ASN A 214 -1.70 5.55 -1.53
C ASN A 214 -2.44 6.73 -2.20
N PRO A 215 -1.79 7.50 -3.09
CA PRO A 215 -2.39 8.72 -3.63
C PRO A 215 -3.65 8.47 -4.48
N MET A 216 -3.82 7.26 -5.01
CA MET A 216 -5.01 6.86 -5.77
C MET A 216 -6.29 6.87 -4.92
N GLU A 217 -6.19 6.75 -3.59
CA GLU A 217 -7.34 6.82 -2.67
C GLU A 217 -8.01 8.21 -2.66
N PHE A 218 -7.28 9.21 -3.16
CA PHE A 218 -7.72 10.61 -3.25
C PHE A 218 -8.02 11.04 -4.70
N GLU A 219 -8.22 10.09 -5.61
CA GLU A 219 -8.65 10.36 -6.98
C GLU A 219 -10.16 10.09 -7.13
N ARG A 220 -10.91 11.16 -7.39
CA ARG A 220 -12.34 11.05 -7.73
C ARG A 220 -12.56 11.14 -9.23
N ASP A 221 -11.93 12.12 -9.87
CA ASP A 221 -12.11 12.45 -11.28
C ASP A 221 -10.86 13.10 -11.92
N THR A 222 -9.78 13.29 -11.14
CA THR A 222 -8.54 13.95 -11.56
C THR A 222 -7.35 13.19 -11.00
N HIS A 223 -6.32 12.96 -11.82
CA HIS A 223 -5.10 12.29 -11.40
C HIS A 223 -4.32 13.09 -10.34
N PHE A 224 -3.64 12.40 -9.42
CA PHE A 224 -2.94 13.01 -8.29
C PHE A 224 -1.73 13.85 -8.69
N LEU A 225 -1.09 13.59 -9.85
CA LEU A 225 0.07 14.36 -10.31
C LEU A 225 -0.12 14.86 -11.74
N GLN A 226 -0.11 16.18 -11.90
CA GLN A 226 -0.29 16.81 -13.20
C GLN A 226 0.80 17.84 -13.50
N ASP A 227 1.03 18.09 -14.78
CA ASP A 227 1.78 19.25 -15.21
C ASP A 227 0.92 20.54 -15.16
N PRO A 228 1.50 21.74 -15.41
CA PRO A 228 0.75 22.98 -15.41
C PRO A 228 -0.27 23.14 -16.55
N ALA A 229 -0.21 22.29 -17.58
CA ALA A 229 -1.21 22.23 -18.65
C ALA A 229 -2.42 21.35 -18.26
N GLY A 230 -2.31 20.59 -17.16
CA GLY A 230 -3.33 19.66 -16.69
C GLY A 230 -3.19 18.27 -17.30
N GLU A 231 -2.05 17.96 -17.91
CA GLU A 231 -1.76 16.61 -18.39
C GLU A 231 -1.28 15.75 -17.22
N ASP A 232 -1.77 14.52 -17.16
CA ASP A 232 -1.44 13.55 -16.13
C ASP A 232 0.00 13.06 -16.29
N ILE A 233 0.73 12.94 -15.18
CA ILE A 233 2.13 12.57 -15.17
C ILE A 233 2.30 11.25 -14.45
N GLU A 234 2.47 10.21 -15.25
CA GLU A 234 2.63 8.84 -14.77
C GLU A 234 4.09 8.48 -14.54
N THR A 235 4.30 7.56 -13.60
CA THR A 235 5.61 6.95 -13.38
C THR A 235 5.84 5.86 -14.45
N PRO A 236 7.06 5.76 -15.04
CA PRO A 236 7.35 4.76 -16.07
C PRO A 236 7.23 3.31 -15.57
N GLU A 237 7.40 3.10 -14.26
CA GLU A 237 7.02 1.88 -13.56
C GLU A 237 6.47 2.29 -12.18
N PRO A 238 5.16 2.14 -11.89
CA PRO A 238 4.67 2.37 -10.54
C PRO A 238 5.36 1.40 -9.60
N GLY A 239 6.03 1.96 -8.59
CA GLY A 239 6.64 1.18 -7.53
C GLY A 239 5.54 0.61 -6.67
N THR A 240 5.02 -0.57 -7.02
CA THR A 240 4.66 -1.50 -5.94
C THR A 240 5.96 -1.77 -5.22
N LEU A 241 6.05 -1.31 -3.97
CA LEU A 241 7.20 -1.52 -3.09
C LEU A 241 7.69 -2.96 -3.15
N ASN A 242 8.95 -3.19 -2.77
CA ASN A 242 9.64 -4.49 -2.78
C ASN A 242 8.92 -5.57 -1.96
N GLN A 243 7.77 -6.07 -2.45
CA GLN A 243 7.05 -7.25 -1.97
C GLN A 243 7.94 -8.52 -2.01
N ASP A 244 9.13 -8.43 -2.59
CA ASP A 244 10.00 -9.54 -2.94
C ASP A 244 10.68 -10.24 -1.77
N LYS A 245 10.81 -9.64 -0.57
CA LYS A 245 11.52 -10.32 0.52
C LYS A 245 10.62 -11.12 1.48
N GLY A 246 9.37 -10.71 1.69
CA GLY A 246 8.40 -11.41 2.52
C GLY A 246 7.34 -12.20 1.76
N CYS A 247 7.01 -11.80 0.52
CA CYS A 247 5.91 -12.35 -0.27
C CYS A 247 6.34 -13.25 -1.45
N SER A 248 7.64 -13.56 -1.56
CA SER A 248 8.17 -14.38 -2.65
C SER A 248 8.03 -15.88 -2.44
N ASP A 249 7.83 -16.34 -1.21
CA ASP A 249 7.68 -17.76 -0.86
C ASP A 249 6.40 -18.36 -1.49
N GLU A 250 6.61 -19.40 -2.30
CA GLU A 250 5.55 -20.16 -2.96
C GLU A 250 5.38 -21.51 -2.24
N ILE A 251 4.20 -21.74 -1.65
CA ILE A 251 3.84 -23.01 -1.02
C ILE A 251 2.88 -23.73 -1.98
N ASP A 252 3.30 -24.88 -2.51
CA ASP A 252 2.48 -25.72 -3.40
C ASP A 252 1.91 -25.01 -4.64
N GLY A 253 2.61 -24.02 -5.20
CA GLY A 253 2.11 -23.25 -6.35
C GLY A 253 1.41 -21.94 -5.99
N VAL A 254 1.29 -21.62 -4.69
CA VAL A 254 0.48 -20.52 -4.18
C VAL A 254 1.32 -19.59 -3.32
N LYS A 255 1.25 -18.28 -3.59
CA LYS A 255 1.85 -17.22 -2.76
C LYS A 255 0.89 -16.84 -1.64
N THR A 256 0.77 -17.71 -0.63
CA THR A 256 -0.26 -17.59 0.41
C THR A 256 -0.11 -16.34 1.29
N CYS A 257 1.13 -15.93 1.60
CA CYS A 257 1.38 -14.66 2.31
C CYS A 257 0.96 -13.46 1.46
N GLN A 258 1.26 -13.47 0.17
CA GLN A 258 0.83 -12.41 -0.75
C GLN A 258 -0.69 -12.34 -0.88
N GLN A 259 -1.37 -13.48 -0.94
CA GLN A 259 -2.84 -13.54 -0.97
C GLN A 259 -3.47 -13.00 0.32
N ALA A 260 -2.89 -13.34 1.48
CA ALA A 260 -3.35 -12.81 2.76
C ALA A 260 -3.16 -11.29 2.82
N PHE A 261 -1.99 -10.78 2.44
CA PHE A 261 -1.72 -9.35 2.33
C PHE A 261 -2.73 -8.65 1.40
N PHE A 262 -2.86 -9.10 0.14
CA PHE A 262 -3.78 -8.48 -0.82
C PHE A 262 -5.25 -8.62 -0.41
N THR A 263 -5.60 -9.61 0.41
CA THR A 263 -6.93 -9.67 0.99
C THR A 263 -7.16 -8.48 1.91
N ILE A 264 -6.22 -8.14 2.80
CA ILE A 264 -6.39 -6.99 3.70
C ILE A 264 -6.23 -5.68 2.92
N GLN A 265 -5.22 -5.55 2.05
CA GLN A 265 -4.98 -4.34 1.24
C GLN A 265 -6.18 -4.02 0.34
N ALA A 266 -6.75 -4.99 -0.37
CA ALA A 266 -7.93 -4.69 -1.18
C ALA A 266 -9.12 -4.20 -0.33
N HIS A 267 -9.30 -4.72 0.89
CA HIS A 267 -10.36 -4.21 1.78
C HIS A 267 -10.01 -2.85 2.37
N HIS A 268 -8.73 -2.52 2.52
CA HIS A 268 -8.28 -1.18 2.87
C HIS A 268 -8.66 -0.20 1.75
N ASP A 269 -8.25 -0.51 0.51
CA ASP A 269 -8.32 0.42 -0.62
C ASP A 269 -9.76 0.61 -1.15
N TYR A 270 -10.57 -0.46 -1.17
CA TYR A 270 -11.87 -0.45 -1.86
C TYR A 270 -13.09 -0.44 -0.93
N CYS A 271 -12.91 -0.56 0.38
CA CYS A 271 -14.01 -0.57 1.33
C CYS A 271 -14.00 0.67 2.22
N ASN A 272 -15.14 0.96 2.86
CA ASN A 272 -15.22 2.06 3.82
C ASN A 272 -14.20 1.87 4.95
N HIS A 273 -13.54 2.95 5.39
CA HIS A 273 -12.51 2.96 6.44
C HIS A 273 -12.91 2.29 7.78
N THR A 274 -14.21 2.04 8.02
CA THR A 274 -14.69 1.29 9.19
C THR A 274 -14.65 -0.23 9.03
N VAL A 275 -14.26 -0.72 7.85
CA VAL A 275 -14.27 -2.15 7.52
C VAL A 275 -13.12 -2.89 8.17
N LEU A 276 -11.92 -2.30 8.19
CA LEU A 276 -10.77 -2.82 8.91
C LEU A 276 -10.79 -2.31 10.35
N THR A 277 -10.26 -3.14 11.26
CA THR A 277 -9.86 -2.63 12.57
C THR A 277 -8.51 -1.94 12.45
N THR A 278 -8.22 -0.99 13.34
CA THR A 278 -6.89 -0.34 13.40
C THR A 278 -5.74 -1.34 13.51
N ALA A 279 -5.95 -2.49 14.18
CA ALA A 279 -4.91 -3.52 14.26
C ALA A 279 -4.66 -4.22 12.91
N GLN A 280 -5.70 -4.42 12.11
CA GLN A 280 -5.60 -5.02 10.77
C GLN A 280 -4.98 -4.06 9.76
N GLU A 281 -5.33 -2.78 9.85
CA GLU A 281 -4.73 -1.70 9.09
C GLU A 281 -3.22 -1.59 9.39
N LEU A 282 -2.85 -1.45 10.67
CA LEU A 282 -1.44 -1.43 11.07
C LEU A 282 -0.67 -2.70 10.66
N LEU A 283 -1.30 -3.88 10.78
CA LEU A 283 -0.69 -5.13 10.31
C LEU A 283 -0.48 -5.11 8.81
N MET A 284 -1.42 -4.59 8.02
CA MET A 284 -1.28 -4.50 6.57
C MET A 284 -0.06 -3.64 6.22
N HIS A 285 0.09 -2.47 6.85
CA HIS A 285 1.25 -1.58 6.66
C HIS A 285 2.58 -2.19 7.09
N ASP A 286 2.58 -3.06 8.11
CA ASP A 286 3.77 -3.85 8.48
C ASP A 286 4.24 -4.77 7.33
N TYR A 287 3.36 -5.08 6.36
CA TYR A 287 3.58 -5.96 5.19
C TYR A 287 3.76 -5.22 3.84
N GLU A 288 3.74 -3.88 3.81
CA GLU A 288 3.87 -3.09 2.56
C GLU A 288 5.32 -2.86 2.07
N ASN A 289 6.34 -3.20 2.86
CA ASN A 289 7.77 -2.88 2.61
C ASN A 289 8.65 -3.97 1.98
#